data_AF-F5VVN4-F1
#
_entry.id   AF-F5VVN4-F1
#
_cell.length_a   1.000
_cell.length_b   1.000
_cell.length_c   1.000
_cell.angle_alpha   90.00
_cell.angle_beta   90.00
_cell.angle_gamma   90.00
#
_symmetry.space_group_name_H-M   'P 1'
#
loop_
_entity.id
_entity.type
_entity.pdbx_description
1 polymer ?
#
loop_
_entity_poly.entity_id
_entity_poly.type
_entity_poly.pdbx_seq_one_letter_code
_entity_poly.pdbx_strand_id
1 'polypeptide(L)'
;MIKHVFGKKIYKNKNPYLIPDSCLSYLTNRLEFDNEYQLLWEDIGKDENIHFIFLCLLKECFWDKNEMRELLNHVLIDYIPYAKESPLFDMILFPSKYKMKKISKTDMYVPLYFYGVSEDEVIEQFSLCLDDAIEFLFKKCHKDFKKIFINFIKEHGTSLKKINKKLEDFVNNELKQLLLQYSPKEDSLGLRVKNIMISDWFSRIDLVMALFDNRSLDDKLLFEMKLYNNSMNYVKDLEDLQKKLIGGFSN
;
A
#
# COMPACT_ATOMS: atom_id res chain seq x y z
N MET A 1 7.76 22.13 24.99
CA MET A 1 6.41 22.23 25.57
C MET A 1 6.25 21.38 26.84
N ILE A 2 6.34 20.04 26.81
CA ILE A 2 6.20 19.16 28.00
C ILE A 2 7.22 19.45 29.13
N LYS A 3 8.46 19.83 28.78
CA LYS A 3 9.50 20.22 29.76
C LYS A 3 9.12 21.43 30.61
N HIS A 4 8.43 22.41 30.02
CA HIS A 4 8.00 23.62 30.72
C HIS A 4 6.75 23.39 31.57
N VAL A 5 5.92 22.42 31.20
CA VAL A 5 4.66 22.11 31.92
C VAL A 5 4.87 21.13 33.08
N PHE A 6 5.81 20.19 32.97
CA PHE A 6 5.94 19.09 33.95
C PHE A 6 7.31 18.96 34.63
N GLY A 7 8.27 19.85 34.34
CA GLY A 7 9.55 19.90 35.07
C GLY A 7 10.45 18.65 34.94
N LYS A 8 10.18 17.75 33.99
CA LYS A 8 10.93 16.48 33.86
C LYS A 8 12.16 16.58 32.95
N LYS A 9 13.24 15.90 33.35
CA LYS A 9 14.43 15.66 32.50
C LYS A 9 14.03 14.84 31.27
N ILE A 10 14.33 15.38 30.08
CA ILE A 10 14.27 14.63 28.82
C ILE A 10 15.56 13.82 28.72
N TYR A 11 15.45 12.50 28.63
CA TYR A 11 16.58 11.62 28.35
C TYR A 11 16.81 11.58 26.84
N LYS A 12 18.08 11.61 26.38
CA LYS A 12 18.44 11.62 24.95
C LYS A 12 17.73 10.53 24.11
N ASN A 13 17.43 9.38 24.72
CA ASN A 13 16.84 8.22 24.05
C ASN A 13 15.33 8.08 24.27
N LYS A 14 14.65 9.08 24.85
CA LYS A 14 13.22 9.03 25.13
C LYS A 14 12.48 9.96 24.18
N ASN A 15 11.50 9.43 23.45
CA ASN A 15 10.66 10.21 22.55
C ASN A 15 10.06 11.39 23.35
N PRO A 16 10.40 12.66 23.01
CA PRO A 16 10.01 13.83 23.79
C PRO A 16 8.52 14.17 23.65
N TYR A 17 7.82 13.51 22.73
CA TYR A 17 6.39 13.70 22.45
C TYR A 17 5.50 12.72 23.21
N LEU A 18 6.05 11.68 23.83
CA LEU A 18 5.27 10.74 24.64
C LEU A 18 5.05 11.25 26.06
N ILE A 19 3.79 11.24 26.51
CA ILE A 19 3.42 11.61 27.87
C ILE A 19 3.98 10.57 28.85
N PRO A 20 4.80 10.96 29.86
CA PRO A 20 5.26 10.04 30.89
C PRO A 20 4.11 9.54 31.77
N ASP A 21 4.18 8.30 32.27
CA ASP A 21 3.12 7.71 33.10
C ASP A 21 2.66 8.61 34.27
N SER A 22 3.59 9.25 34.99
CA SER A 22 3.18 10.14 36.09
C SER A 22 2.47 11.42 35.63
N CYS A 23 2.75 11.90 34.40
CA CYS A 23 2.00 13.02 33.82
C CYS A 23 0.63 12.55 33.37
N LEU A 24 0.54 11.32 32.87
CA LEU A 24 -0.71 10.70 32.46
C LEU A 24 -1.66 10.53 33.64
N SER A 25 -1.21 9.96 34.75
CA SER A 25 -2.04 9.84 35.96
C SER A 25 -2.41 11.21 36.55
N TYR A 26 -1.49 12.19 36.50
CA TYR A 26 -1.79 13.56 36.93
C TYR A 26 -2.90 14.20 36.07
N LEU A 27 -2.81 14.07 34.74
CA LEU A 27 -3.80 14.61 33.82
C LEU A 27 -5.15 13.90 33.94
N THR A 28 -5.13 12.58 34.10
CA THR A 28 -6.35 11.75 34.30
C THR A 28 -7.13 12.26 35.51
N ASN A 29 -6.46 12.43 36.66
CA ASN A 29 -7.09 12.94 37.88
C ASN A 29 -7.54 14.40 37.74
N ARG A 30 -6.71 15.25 37.12
CA ARG A 30 -7.00 16.70 37.01
C ARG A 30 -8.14 17.01 36.06
N LEU A 31 -8.33 16.19 35.03
CA LEU A 31 -9.37 16.35 34.01
C LEU A 31 -10.58 15.45 34.28
N GLU A 32 -10.61 14.78 35.43
CA GLU A 32 -11.74 13.96 35.90
C GLU A 32 -12.11 12.80 34.96
N PHE A 33 -11.11 12.21 34.29
CA PHE A 33 -11.28 10.94 33.57
C PHE A 33 -11.26 9.75 34.55
N ASP A 34 -12.02 8.69 34.25
CA ASP A 34 -12.12 7.49 35.07
C ASP A 34 -10.78 6.74 35.18
N ASN A 35 -10.00 6.75 34.10
CA ASN A 35 -8.68 6.11 34.03
C ASN A 35 -7.86 6.61 32.82
N GLU A 36 -6.58 6.24 32.80
CA GLU A 36 -5.65 6.60 31.73
C GLU A 36 -6.07 6.08 30.35
N TYR A 37 -6.81 4.97 30.29
CA TYR A 37 -7.33 4.45 29.03
C TYR A 37 -8.36 5.40 28.43
N GLN A 38 -9.29 5.92 29.24
CA GLN A 38 -10.28 6.90 28.78
C GLN A 38 -9.57 8.17 28.29
N LEU A 39 -8.64 8.72 29.06
CA LEU A 39 -7.87 9.91 28.66
C LEU A 39 -7.16 9.75 27.31
N LEU A 40 -6.63 8.55 27.00
CA LEU A 40 -5.86 8.30 25.78
C LEU A 40 -6.71 7.84 24.59
N TRP A 41 -7.81 7.13 24.84
CA TRP A 41 -8.48 6.32 23.82
C TRP A 41 -10.01 6.35 23.87
N GLU A 42 -10.65 7.25 24.62
CA GLU A 42 -12.13 7.34 24.73
C GLU A 42 -12.84 7.25 23.37
N ASP A 43 -12.31 7.94 22.37
CA ASP A 43 -12.88 8.03 21.02
C ASP A 43 -12.34 6.98 20.04
N ILE A 44 -11.52 6.02 20.47
CA ILE A 44 -10.83 5.09 19.57
C ILE A 44 -11.80 4.19 18.80
N GLY A 45 -13.00 3.99 19.33
CA GLY A 45 -14.04 3.18 18.68
C GLY A 45 -14.75 3.88 17.52
N LYS A 46 -14.55 5.20 17.33
CA LYS A 46 -15.13 5.95 16.20
C LYS A 46 -14.50 5.50 14.89
N ASP A 47 -15.32 5.31 13.86
CA ASP A 47 -14.84 4.74 12.59
C ASP A 47 -13.82 5.64 11.90
N GLU A 48 -13.94 6.97 12.03
CA GLU A 48 -12.95 7.94 11.53
C GLU A 48 -11.55 7.75 12.14
N ASN A 49 -11.47 7.43 13.43
CA ASN A 49 -10.20 7.21 14.13
C ASN A 49 -9.59 5.86 13.73
N ILE A 50 -10.42 4.81 13.66
CA ILE A 50 -9.98 3.49 13.20
C ILE A 50 -9.47 3.57 11.77
N HIS A 51 -10.19 4.29 10.90
CA HIS A 51 -9.81 4.52 9.52
C HIS A 51 -8.47 5.25 9.43
N PHE A 52 -8.34 6.39 10.12
CA PHE A 52 -7.10 7.16 10.12
C PHE A 52 -5.89 6.33 10.59
N ILE A 53 -6.07 5.54 11.66
CA ILE A 53 -5.01 4.66 12.18
C ILE A 53 -4.64 3.59 11.16
N PHE A 54 -5.63 2.96 10.52
CA PHE A 54 -5.39 1.97 9.47
C PHE A 54 -4.56 2.55 8.33
N LEU A 55 -4.96 3.72 7.80
CA LEU A 55 -4.22 4.39 6.73
C LEU A 55 -2.78 4.70 7.14
N CYS A 56 -2.59 5.28 8.32
CA CYS A 56 -1.26 5.64 8.81
C CYS A 56 -0.37 4.41 8.97
N LEU A 57 -0.88 3.36 9.64
CA LEU A 57 -0.12 2.13 9.85
C LEU A 57 0.29 1.48 8.54
N LEU A 58 -0.64 1.38 7.58
CA LEU A 58 -0.34 0.76 6.30
C LEU A 58 0.63 1.57 5.44
N LYS A 59 0.51 2.91 5.43
CA LYS A 59 1.48 3.77 4.74
C LYS A 59 2.88 3.61 5.32
N GLU A 60 3.02 3.65 6.65
CA GLU A 60 4.30 3.44 7.32
C GLU A 60 4.89 2.06 7.00
N CYS A 61 4.06 1.01 7.07
CA CYS A 61 4.49 -0.36 6.75
C CYS A 61 4.90 -0.52 5.27
N PHE A 62 4.25 0.20 4.35
CA PHE A 62 4.52 0.10 2.92
C PHE A 62 5.87 0.74 2.55
N TRP A 63 6.22 1.86 3.18
CA TRP A 63 7.47 2.58 2.90
C TRP A 63 8.68 2.00 3.65
N ASP A 64 8.46 1.17 4.66
CA ASP A 64 9.53 0.44 5.32
C ASP A 64 10.07 -0.71 4.44
N LYS A 65 11.38 -0.99 4.52
CA LYS A 65 12.04 -2.03 3.72
C LYS A 65 12.03 -3.37 4.45
N ASN A 66 10.84 -3.94 4.63
CA ASN A 66 10.66 -5.19 5.38
C ASN A 66 9.69 -6.16 4.67
N GLU A 67 9.50 -7.35 5.24
CA GLU A 67 8.58 -8.38 4.74
C GLU A 67 7.13 -7.89 4.64
N MET A 68 6.75 -6.94 5.50
CA MET A 68 5.40 -6.36 5.52
C MET A 68 5.11 -5.59 4.22
N ARG A 69 6.10 -4.90 3.65
CA ARG A 69 5.95 -4.23 2.35
C ARG A 69 5.65 -5.21 1.22
N GLU A 70 6.27 -6.38 1.22
CA GLU A 70 6.01 -7.40 0.19
C GLU A 70 4.59 -7.97 0.33
N LEU A 71 4.18 -8.26 1.57
CA LEU A 71 2.81 -8.67 1.85
C LEU A 71 1.80 -7.60 1.43
N LEU A 72 2.05 -6.32 1.73
CA LEU A 72 1.16 -5.24 1.34
C LEU A 72 1.10 -5.07 -0.18
N ASN A 73 2.24 -5.08 -0.86
CA ASN A 73 2.26 -5.12 -2.31
C ASN A 73 1.43 -6.27 -2.87
N HIS A 74 1.47 -7.44 -2.23
CA HIS A 74 0.66 -8.58 -2.64
C HIS A 74 -0.84 -8.35 -2.41
N VAL A 75 -1.22 -7.91 -1.22
CA VAL A 75 -2.63 -7.72 -0.82
C VAL A 75 -3.31 -6.61 -1.63
N LEU A 76 -2.61 -5.50 -1.83
CA LEU A 76 -3.15 -4.31 -2.49
C LEU A 76 -3.41 -4.50 -4.00
N ILE A 77 -2.80 -5.52 -4.61
CA ILE A 77 -3.08 -5.89 -6.02
C ILE A 77 -4.54 -6.24 -6.25
N ASP A 78 -5.32 -6.58 -5.21
CA ASP A 78 -6.74 -6.83 -5.43
C ASP A 78 -7.50 -5.59 -5.97
N TYR A 79 -6.96 -4.39 -5.75
CA TYR A 79 -7.41 -3.16 -6.42
C TYR A 79 -6.79 -3.04 -7.82
N ILE A 80 -7.62 -3.04 -8.86
CA ILE A 80 -7.20 -3.13 -10.25
C ILE A 80 -6.33 -1.95 -10.70
N PRO A 81 -6.67 -0.68 -10.40
CA PRO A 81 -5.79 0.45 -10.77
C PRO A 81 -4.39 0.28 -10.17
N TYR A 82 -4.29 -0.16 -8.91
CA TYR A 82 -3.00 -0.47 -8.32
C TYR A 82 -2.30 -1.66 -8.99
N ALA A 83 -3.03 -2.74 -9.29
CA ALA A 83 -2.48 -3.90 -10.01
C ALA A 83 -1.92 -3.57 -11.40
N LYS A 84 -2.48 -2.54 -12.03
CA LYS A 84 -2.07 -2.04 -13.35
C LYS A 84 -0.84 -1.13 -13.26
N GLU A 85 -0.82 -0.20 -12.32
CA GLU A 85 0.25 0.79 -12.17
C GLU A 85 1.48 0.24 -11.42
N SER A 86 1.28 -0.63 -10.43
CA SER A 86 2.39 -1.15 -9.61
C SER A 86 3.48 -1.86 -10.42
N PRO A 87 3.16 -2.68 -11.45
CA PRO A 87 4.17 -3.31 -12.29
C PRO A 87 4.98 -2.30 -13.11
N LEU A 88 4.36 -1.21 -13.58
CA LEU A 88 5.04 -0.15 -14.31
C LEU A 88 6.03 0.61 -13.40
N PHE A 89 5.58 0.95 -12.19
CA PHE A 89 6.44 1.57 -11.19
C PHE A 89 7.63 0.67 -10.81
N ASP A 90 7.37 -0.63 -10.62
CA ASP A 90 8.40 -1.63 -10.36
C ASP A 90 9.42 -1.76 -11.51
N MET A 91 9.03 -1.53 -12.76
CA MET A 91 9.94 -1.53 -13.91
C MET A 91 10.89 -0.33 -13.91
N ILE A 92 10.39 0.84 -13.53
CA ILE A 92 11.23 2.06 -13.40
C ILE A 92 12.33 1.81 -12.37
N LEU A 93 11.98 1.21 -11.24
CA LEU A 93 12.91 0.99 -10.12
C LEU A 93 13.77 -0.27 -10.26
N PHE A 94 13.22 -1.34 -10.83
CA PHE A 94 13.83 -2.69 -10.87
C PHE A 94 13.76 -3.32 -12.28
N PRO A 95 14.29 -2.64 -13.31
CA PRO A 95 14.15 -3.07 -14.71
C PRO A 95 14.71 -4.48 -15.00
N SER A 96 15.73 -4.91 -14.26
CA SER A 96 16.33 -6.24 -14.39
C SER A 96 15.37 -7.38 -13.99
N LYS A 97 14.54 -7.17 -12.96
CA LYS A 97 13.52 -8.14 -12.49
C LYS A 97 12.51 -8.44 -13.59
N TYR A 98 12.24 -7.47 -14.46
CA TYR A 98 11.26 -7.56 -15.55
C TYR A 98 11.88 -7.84 -16.91
N LYS A 99 13.16 -8.24 -16.95
CA LYS A 99 13.88 -8.58 -18.19
C LYS A 99 13.81 -7.45 -19.24
N MET A 100 13.80 -6.20 -18.79
CA MET A 100 13.83 -5.07 -19.70
C MET A 100 15.10 -5.13 -20.56
N LYS A 101 14.95 -4.84 -21.84
CA LYS A 101 16.05 -4.75 -22.79
C LYS A 101 16.86 -3.50 -22.52
N LYS A 102 18.16 -3.63 -22.73
CA LYS A 102 19.08 -2.51 -22.77
C LYS A 102 19.12 -1.91 -24.17
N ILE A 103 19.33 -0.60 -24.24
CA ILE A 103 19.62 0.09 -25.48
C ILE A 103 20.97 -0.43 -26.00
N SER A 104 21.03 -0.77 -27.29
CA SER A 104 22.21 -1.34 -27.93
C SER A 104 23.45 -0.50 -27.66
N LYS A 105 24.55 -1.17 -27.26
CA LYS A 105 25.85 -0.54 -26.92
C LYS A 105 25.83 0.38 -25.70
N THR A 106 24.82 0.28 -24.83
CA THR A 106 24.78 1.02 -23.56
C THR A 106 24.39 0.09 -22.41
N ASP A 107 24.61 0.55 -21.17
CA ASP A 107 24.12 -0.13 -19.97
C ASP A 107 22.72 0.32 -19.54
N MET A 108 22.09 1.21 -20.31
CA MET A 108 20.78 1.78 -19.98
C MET A 108 19.66 0.87 -20.47
N TYR A 109 18.65 0.66 -19.62
CA TYR A 109 17.40 0.02 -20.01
C TYR A 109 16.57 0.94 -20.90
N VAL A 110 15.78 0.37 -21.80
CA VAL A 110 14.84 1.13 -22.63
C VAL A 110 13.77 1.78 -21.73
N PRO A 111 13.66 3.11 -21.67
CA PRO A 111 12.67 3.81 -20.84
C PRO A 111 11.22 3.48 -21.20
N LEU A 112 10.29 3.60 -20.24
CA LEU A 112 8.86 3.32 -20.48
C LEU A 112 8.24 4.22 -21.55
N TYR A 113 8.82 5.40 -21.79
CA TYR A 113 8.40 6.32 -22.85
C TYR A 113 8.30 5.63 -24.23
N PHE A 114 9.26 4.75 -24.55
CA PHE A 114 9.25 4.02 -25.82
C PHE A 114 8.16 2.96 -25.92
N TYR A 115 7.53 2.62 -24.79
CA TYR A 115 6.37 1.72 -24.71
C TYR A 115 5.05 2.51 -24.73
N GLY A 116 5.11 3.83 -24.92
CA GLY A 116 3.96 4.72 -24.97
C GLY A 116 3.42 5.14 -23.60
N VAL A 117 4.26 5.09 -22.56
CA VAL A 117 3.89 5.44 -21.18
C VAL A 117 4.85 6.49 -20.64
N SER A 118 4.34 7.58 -20.09
CA SER A 118 5.15 8.56 -19.38
C SER A 118 5.55 8.04 -18.01
N GLU A 119 6.85 8.05 -17.70
CA GLU A 119 7.37 7.64 -16.39
C GLU A 119 6.91 8.60 -15.28
N ASP A 120 6.83 9.90 -15.59
CA ASP A 120 6.32 10.92 -14.68
C ASP A 120 4.86 10.63 -14.31
N GLU A 121 4.03 10.29 -15.30
CA GLU A 121 2.62 9.93 -15.08
C GLU A 121 2.51 8.66 -14.22
N VAL A 122 3.35 7.65 -14.45
CA VAL A 122 3.35 6.42 -13.64
C VAL A 122 3.72 6.74 -12.19
N ILE A 123 4.72 7.57 -11.95
CA ILE A 123 5.15 7.95 -10.60
C ILE A 123 4.02 8.70 -9.87
N GLU A 124 3.36 9.65 -10.54
CA GLU A 124 2.23 10.39 -9.97
C GLU A 124 1.03 9.47 -9.70
N GLN A 125 0.64 8.63 -10.67
CA GLN A 125 -0.50 7.73 -10.55
C GLN A 125 -0.27 6.62 -9.53
N PHE A 126 0.97 6.14 -9.37
CA PHE A 126 1.29 5.09 -8.40
C PHE A 126 0.92 5.53 -6.97
N SER A 127 1.27 6.76 -6.57
CA SER A 127 0.95 7.26 -5.23
C SER A 127 -0.57 7.37 -5.01
N LEU A 128 -1.31 7.81 -6.01
CA LEU A 128 -2.77 7.90 -5.94
C LEU A 128 -3.41 6.51 -5.86
N CYS A 129 -2.98 5.59 -6.73
CA CYS A 129 -3.47 4.22 -6.74
C CYS A 129 -3.13 3.46 -5.45
N LEU A 130 -1.99 3.75 -4.82
CA LEU A 130 -1.61 3.19 -3.53
C LEU A 130 -2.59 3.61 -2.44
N ASP A 131 -2.89 4.90 -2.36
CA ASP A 131 -3.84 5.44 -1.38
C ASP A 131 -5.24 4.85 -1.58
N ASP A 132 -5.71 4.78 -2.83
CA ASP A 132 -6.99 4.15 -3.17
C ASP A 132 -7.01 2.65 -2.88
N ALA A 133 -5.90 1.94 -3.09
CA ALA A 133 -5.81 0.51 -2.78
C ALA A 133 -5.90 0.25 -1.27
N ILE A 134 -5.23 1.09 -0.47
CA ILE A 134 -5.31 1.03 0.99
C ILE A 134 -6.75 1.31 1.44
N GLU A 135 -7.41 2.31 0.85
CA GLU A 135 -8.82 2.61 1.11
C GLU A 135 -9.74 1.44 0.75
N PHE A 136 -9.53 0.84 -0.42
CA PHE A 136 -10.27 -0.33 -0.87
C PHE A 136 -10.09 -1.52 0.09
N LEU A 137 -8.86 -1.77 0.54
CA LEU A 137 -8.58 -2.80 1.52
C LEU A 137 -9.28 -2.51 2.85
N PHE A 138 -9.26 -1.25 3.32
CA PHE A 138 -9.95 -0.86 4.55
C PHE A 138 -11.43 -1.20 4.48
N LYS A 139 -12.11 -0.87 3.38
CA LYS A 139 -13.54 -1.19 3.20
C LYS A 139 -13.81 -2.69 3.30
N LYS A 140 -12.88 -3.53 2.84
CA LYS A 140 -13.00 -5.00 2.94
C LYS A 140 -12.77 -5.51 4.36
N CYS A 141 -11.77 -4.99 5.07
CA CYS A 141 -11.33 -5.54 6.35
C CYS A 141 -11.68 -4.68 7.58
N HIS A 142 -12.46 -3.61 7.42
CA HIS A 142 -12.75 -2.61 8.47
C HIS A 142 -13.20 -3.25 9.79
N LYS A 143 -14.19 -4.16 9.73
CA LYS A 143 -14.75 -4.79 10.93
C LYS A 143 -13.72 -5.62 11.68
N ASP A 144 -12.90 -6.38 10.95
CA ASP A 144 -11.87 -7.24 11.54
C ASP A 144 -10.70 -6.41 12.06
N PHE A 145 -10.24 -5.41 11.30
CA PHE A 145 -9.22 -4.47 11.76
C PHE A 145 -9.65 -3.74 13.03
N LYS A 146 -10.86 -3.17 13.04
CA LYS A 146 -11.45 -2.50 14.21
C LYS A 146 -11.41 -3.41 15.43
N LYS A 147 -11.80 -4.67 15.26
CA LYS A 147 -11.80 -5.66 16.34
C LYS A 147 -10.39 -5.93 16.89
N ILE A 148 -9.42 -6.25 16.03
CA ILE A 148 -8.05 -6.56 16.49
C ILE A 148 -7.38 -5.33 17.11
N PHE A 149 -7.61 -4.14 16.56
CA PHE A 149 -6.99 -2.92 17.06
C PHE A 149 -7.59 -2.48 18.40
N ILE A 150 -8.92 -2.57 18.57
CA ILE A 150 -9.55 -2.30 19.86
C ILE A 150 -9.06 -3.28 20.93
N ASN A 151 -8.87 -4.56 20.58
CA ASN A 151 -8.31 -5.54 21.52
C ASN A 151 -6.88 -5.18 21.92
N PHE A 152 -6.02 -4.85 20.96
CA PHE A 152 -4.68 -4.34 21.22
C PHE A 152 -4.69 -3.15 22.19
N ILE A 153 -5.57 -2.17 21.96
CA ILE A 153 -5.70 -1.00 22.83
C ILE A 153 -6.24 -1.36 24.22
N LYS A 154 -7.16 -2.32 24.35
CA LYS A 154 -7.61 -2.80 25.67
C LYS A 154 -6.49 -3.45 26.48
N GLU A 155 -5.60 -4.18 25.81
CA GLU A 155 -4.49 -4.87 26.46
C GLU A 155 -3.32 -3.94 26.82
N HIS A 156 -3.14 -2.86 26.06
CA HIS A 156 -1.92 -2.07 26.11
C HIS A 156 -2.10 -0.56 26.30
N GLY A 157 -3.34 -0.06 26.25
CA GLY A 157 -3.69 1.34 26.09
C GLY A 157 -3.61 2.19 27.36
N THR A 158 -3.45 1.61 28.55
CA THR A 158 -3.32 2.38 29.81
C THR A 158 -1.98 3.10 29.96
N SER A 159 -0.98 2.77 29.12
CA SER A 159 0.32 3.44 29.14
C SER A 159 0.98 3.44 27.76
N LEU A 160 1.54 4.60 27.39
CA LEU A 160 2.36 4.79 26.19
C LEU A 160 3.80 4.26 26.34
N LYS A 161 4.14 3.66 27.48
CA LYS A 161 5.46 3.09 27.72
C LYS A 161 5.73 1.94 26.74
N LYS A 162 6.83 2.06 26.01
CA LYS A 162 7.25 1.10 24.96
C LYS A 162 6.20 0.90 23.86
N ILE A 163 5.33 1.89 23.61
CA ILE A 163 4.26 1.77 22.61
C ILE A 163 4.80 1.43 21.22
N ASN A 164 5.99 1.93 20.87
CA ASN A 164 6.69 1.57 19.65
C ASN A 164 6.90 0.05 19.51
N LYS A 165 7.41 -0.61 20.56
CA LYS A 165 7.64 -2.05 20.54
C LYS A 165 6.32 -2.82 20.51
N LYS A 166 5.33 -2.37 21.28
CA LYS A 166 3.99 -2.98 21.29
C LYS A 166 3.31 -2.87 19.91
N LEU A 167 3.43 -1.73 19.24
CA LEU A 167 2.92 -1.53 17.89
C LEU A 167 3.67 -2.38 16.86
N GLU A 168 5.00 -2.49 16.98
CA GLU A 168 5.80 -3.39 16.14
C GLU A 168 5.38 -4.86 16.33
N ASP A 169 5.15 -5.29 17.57
CA ASP A 169 4.63 -6.62 17.89
C ASP A 169 3.22 -6.81 17.28
N PHE A 170 2.33 -5.81 17.38
CA PHE A 170 0.99 -5.81 16.77
C PHE A 170 1.03 -5.93 15.24
N VAL A 171 1.93 -5.17 14.61
CA VAL A 171 2.10 -5.17 13.14
C VAL A 171 2.56 -6.54 12.67
N ASN A 172 3.58 -7.10 13.32
CA ASN A 172 4.21 -8.34 12.91
C ASN A 172 3.35 -9.60 13.19
N ASN A 173 2.40 -9.50 14.12
CA ASN A 173 1.53 -10.60 14.50
C ASN A 173 0.09 -10.37 14.01
N GLU A 174 -0.71 -9.60 14.74
CA GLU A 174 -2.15 -9.47 14.52
C GLU A 174 -2.48 -8.84 13.16
N LEU A 175 -1.81 -7.74 12.80
CA LEU A 175 -2.05 -7.07 11.52
C LEU A 175 -1.57 -7.94 10.34
N LYS A 176 -0.39 -8.55 10.44
CA LYS A 176 0.11 -9.48 9.42
C LYS A 176 -0.86 -10.64 9.19
N GLN A 177 -1.38 -11.24 10.26
CA GLN A 177 -2.36 -12.32 10.16
C GLN A 177 -3.68 -11.85 9.55
N LEU A 178 -4.14 -10.65 9.89
CA LEU A 178 -5.31 -10.06 9.24
C LEU A 178 -5.08 -9.92 7.73
N LEU A 179 -3.98 -9.29 7.32
CA LEU A 179 -3.69 -9.07 5.91
C LEU A 179 -3.61 -10.37 5.09
N LEU A 180 -3.03 -11.43 5.66
CA LEU A 180 -2.96 -12.74 5.02
C LEU A 180 -4.35 -13.32 4.71
N GLN A 181 -5.38 -13.01 5.50
CA GLN A 181 -6.76 -13.44 5.24
C GLN A 181 -7.39 -12.73 4.03
N TYR A 182 -6.92 -11.51 3.75
CA TYR A 182 -7.39 -10.67 2.66
C TYR A 182 -6.50 -10.74 1.41
N SER A 183 -5.49 -11.62 1.41
CA SER A 183 -4.66 -11.87 0.24
C SER A 183 -5.49 -12.29 -0.99
N PRO A 184 -5.18 -11.75 -2.19
CA PRO A 184 -5.79 -12.16 -3.43
C PRO A 184 -5.73 -13.68 -3.63
N LYS A 185 -6.85 -14.27 -4.03
CA LYS A 185 -6.93 -15.66 -4.46
C LYS A 185 -6.91 -15.77 -5.98
N GLU A 186 -6.99 -16.98 -6.51
CA GLU A 186 -6.94 -17.25 -7.96
C GLU A 186 -8.04 -16.54 -8.77
N ASP A 187 -9.17 -16.22 -8.13
CA ASP A 187 -10.30 -15.49 -8.71
C ASP A 187 -10.15 -13.96 -8.62
N SER A 188 -9.07 -13.45 -8.03
CA SER A 188 -8.80 -12.01 -7.96
C SER A 188 -8.65 -11.40 -9.35
N LEU A 189 -9.50 -10.41 -9.65
CA LEU A 189 -9.43 -9.63 -10.87
C LEU A 189 -8.12 -8.85 -10.95
N GLY A 190 -7.67 -8.31 -9.82
CA GLY A 190 -6.42 -7.58 -9.72
C GLY A 190 -5.20 -8.45 -9.98
N LEU A 191 -5.16 -9.68 -9.45
CA LEU A 191 -4.08 -10.63 -9.74
C LEU A 191 -4.03 -10.98 -11.24
N ARG A 192 -5.20 -11.14 -11.87
CA ARG A 192 -5.32 -11.35 -13.31
C ARG A 192 -4.78 -10.16 -14.11
N VAL A 193 -5.16 -8.95 -13.74
CA VAL A 193 -4.66 -7.71 -14.37
C VAL A 193 -3.16 -7.61 -14.25
N LYS A 194 -2.59 -7.81 -13.05
CA LYS A 194 -1.14 -7.79 -12.85
C LYS A 194 -0.42 -8.81 -13.75
N ASN A 195 -0.94 -10.02 -13.84
CA ASN A 195 -0.34 -11.07 -14.67
C ASN A 195 -0.38 -10.68 -16.16
N ILE A 196 -1.48 -10.11 -16.63
CA ILE A 196 -1.61 -9.59 -18.00
C ILE A 196 -0.60 -8.46 -18.27
N MET A 197 -0.45 -7.52 -17.34
CA MET A 197 0.57 -6.46 -17.46
C MET A 197 1.97 -7.08 -17.61
N ILE A 198 2.27 -8.10 -16.81
CA ILE A 198 3.58 -8.74 -16.86
C ILE A 198 3.80 -9.57 -18.14
N SER A 199 2.79 -10.32 -18.60
CA SER A 199 2.95 -11.24 -19.73
C SER A 199 2.80 -10.56 -21.09
N ASP A 200 1.79 -9.69 -21.24
CA ASP A 200 1.32 -9.23 -22.55
C ASP A 200 1.73 -7.78 -22.83
N TRP A 201 1.77 -6.92 -21.80
CA TRP A 201 2.30 -5.57 -21.96
C TRP A 201 3.82 -5.61 -22.10
N PHE A 202 4.51 -6.28 -21.18
CA PHE A 202 5.98 -6.22 -21.14
C PHE A 202 6.65 -7.03 -22.26
N SER A 203 5.97 -8.00 -22.85
CA SER A 203 6.47 -8.74 -24.02
C SER A 203 6.56 -7.89 -25.29
N ARG A 204 5.93 -6.70 -25.33
CA ARG A 204 6.01 -5.77 -26.47
C ARG A 204 7.37 -5.11 -26.69
N ILE A 205 8.34 -5.45 -25.86
CA ILE A 205 9.69 -4.92 -25.99
C ILE A 205 10.31 -5.20 -27.36
N ASP A 206 9.98 -6.34 -27.97
CA ASP A 206 10.46 -6.70 -29.31
C ASP A 206 9.86 -5.78 -30.40
N LEU A 207 8.58 -5.44 -30.25
CA LEU A 207 7.85 -4.52 -31.13
C LEU A 207 8.43 -3.11 -31.04
N VAL A 208 8.63 -2.60 -29.82
CA VAL A 208 9.22 -1.26 -29.59
C VAL A 208 10.60 -1.16 -30.23
N MET A 209 11.44 -2.19 -30.04
CA MET A 209 12.77 -2.22 -30.65
C MET A 209 12.72 -2.33 -32.18
N ALA A 210 11.79 -3.09 -32.75
CA ALA A 210 11.63 -3.17 -34.21
C ALA A 210 11.25 -1.81 -34.82
N LEU A 211 10.34 -1.08 -34.17
CA LEU A 211 9.97 0.28 -34.59
C LEU A 211 11.15 1.25 -34.46
N PHE A 212 11.90 1.18 -33.37
CA PHE A 212 13.09 2.02 -33.17
C PHE A 212 14.19 1.75 -34.20
N ASP A 213 14.44 0.48 -34.52
CA ASP A 213 15.44 0.05 -35.50
C ASP A 213 14.97 0.20 -36.96
N ASN A 214 13.75 0.70 -37.19
CA ASN A 214 13.12 0.79 -38.51
C ASN A 214 13.05 -0.57 -39.25
N ARG A 215 12.88 -1.67 -38.50
CA ARG A 215 12.76 -3.04 -39.02
C ARG A 215 11.32 -3.32 -39.46
N SER A 216 11.16 -4.13 -40.50
CA SER A 216 9.83 -4.64 -40.90
C SER A 216 9.21 -5.45 -39.76
N LEU A 217 7.93 -5.23 -39.50
CA LEU A 217 7.16 -6.04 -38.56
C LEU A 217 6.84 -7.39 -39.20
N ASP A 218 7.27 -8.47 -38.57
CA ASP A 218 6.90 -9.83 -38.96
C ASP A 218 5.54 -10.24 -38.36
N ASP A 219 5.04 -11.39 -38.80
CA ASP A 219 3.74 -11.92 -38.33
C ASP A 219 3.69 -12.14 -36.82
N LYS A 220 4.83 -12.43 -36.18
CA LYS A 220 4.93 -12.62 -34.73
C LYS A 220 4.71 -11.29 -34.00
N LEU A 221 5.38 -10.22 -34.44
CA LEU A 221 5.23 -8.88 -33.86
C LEU A 221 3.81 -8.33 -34.07
N LEU A 222 3.20 -8.61 -35.22
CA LEU A 222 1.80 -8.25 -35.49
C LEU A 222 0.83 -9.01 -34.56
N PHE A 223 1.08 -10.30 -34.31
CA PHE A 223 0.32 -11.09 -33.35
C PHE A 223 0.44 -10.53 -31.92
N GLU A 224 1.65 -10.24 -31.45
CA GLU A 224 1.90 -9.68 -30.11
C GLU A 224 1.20 -8.32 -29.94
N MET A 225 1.22 -7.47 -30.96
CA MET A 225 0.49 -6.19 -30.96
C MET A 225 -1.03 -6.40 -30.81
N LYS A 226 -1.61 -7.38 -31.52
CA LYS A 226 -3.04 -7.68 -31.43
C LYS A 226 -3.42 -8.29 -30.09
N LEU A 227 -2.60 -9.21 -29.56
CA LEU A 227 -2.78 -9.80 -28.23
C LEU A 227 -2.83 -8.69 -27.17
N TYR A 228 -1.83 -7.81 -27.18
CA TYR A 228 -1.79 -6.68 -26.27
C TYR A 228 -3.05 -5.80 -26.32
N ASN A 229 -3.51 -5.43 -27.51
CA ASN A 229 -4.69 -4.57 -27.65
C ASN A 229 -5.93 -5.25 -27.04
N ASN A 230 -6.08 -6.55 -27.27
CA ASN A 230 -7.16 -7.32 -26.64
C ASN A 230 -7.03 -7.38 -25.13
N SER A 231 -5.82 -7.61 -24.63
CA SER A 231 -5.52 -7.68 -23.20
C SER A 231 -5.79 -6.35 -22.50
N MET A 232 -5.46 -5.21 -23.13
CA MET A 232 -5.75 -3.89 -22.56
C MET A 232 -7.22 -3.50 -22.58
N ASN A 233 -7.96 -3.90 -23.62
CA ASN A 233 -9.41 -3.77 -23.62
C ASN A 233 -10.02 -4.58 -22.48
N TYR A 234 -9.55 -5.81 -22.27
CA TYR A 234 -10.01 -6.66 -21.18
C TYR A 234 -9.68 -6.08 -19.80
N VAL A 235 -8.46 -5.56 -19.60
CA VAL A 235 -8.08 -4.86 -18.35
C VAL A 235 -9.01 -3.69 -18.07
N LYS A 236 -9.35 -2.90 -19.11
CA LYS A 236 -10.28 -1.77 -18.99
C LYS A 236 -11.68 -2.23 -18.59
N ASP A 237 -12.18 -3.30 -19.20
CA ASP A 237 -13.49 -3.88 -18.83
C ASP A 237 -13.51 -4.35 -17.36
N LEU A 238 -12.43 -4.97 -16.89
CA LEU A 238 -12.29 -5.38 -15.49
C LEU A 238 -12.25 -4.17 -14.53
N GLU A 239 -11.55 -3.10 -14.90
CA GLU A 239 -11.51 -1.86 -14.13
C GLU A 239 -12.92 -1.25 -13.99
N ASP A 240 -13.69 -1.20 -15.07
CA ASP A 240 -15.06 -0.70 -15.07
C ASP A 240 -16.01 -1.58 -14.24
N LEU A 241 -15.80 -2.90 -14.23
CA LEU A 241 -16.53 -3.83 -13.36
C LEU A 241 -16.21 -3.58 -11.88
N GLN A 242 -14.94 -3.40 -11.53
CA GLN A 242 -14.56 -3.14 -10.14
C GLN A 242 -15.07 -1.76 -9.67
N LYS A 243 -15.05 -0.73 -10.53
CA LYS A 243 -15.65 0.58 -10.21
C LYS A 243 -17.14 0.45 -9.85
N LYS A 244 -17.89 -0.37 -10.57
CA LYS A 244 -19.31 -0.64 -10.26
C LYS A 244 -19.47 -1.36 -8.92
N LEU A 245 -18.61 -2.34 -8.64
CA LEU A 245 -18.59 -3.05 -7.36
C LEU A 245 -18.27 -2.11 -6.18
N ILE A 246 -17.31 -1.20 -6.36
CA ILE A 246 -16.94 -0.18 -5.36
C ILE A 246 -18.05 0.84 -5.16
N GLY A 247 -18.68 1.32 -6.24
CA GLY A 247 -19.82 2.22 -6.18
C GLY A 247 -21.02 1.62 -5.44
N GLY A 248 -21.19 0.30 -5.51
CA GLY A 248 -22.19 -0.44 -4.74
C GLY A 248 -21.93 -0.53 -3.23
N PHE A 249 -20.68 -0.35 -2.77
CA PHE A 249 -20.34 -0.30 -1.34
C PHE A 249 -20.60 1.06 -0.68
N SER A 250 -21.04 2.06 -1.46
CA SER A 250 -21.28 3.44 -0.99
C SER A 250 -22.77 3.74 -0.75
N ASN A 251 -23.63 2.72 -0.78
CA ASN A 251 -25.07 2.77 -0.46
C ASN A 251 -25.38 1.83 0.72
#